data_AF-A0A961FXM3-F1
#
_entry.id   AF-A0A961FXM3-F1
#
_cell.length_a   1.000
_cell.length_b   1.000
_cell.length_c   1.000
_cell.angle_alpha   90.00
_cell.angle_beta   90.00
_cell.angle_gamma   90.00
#
_symmetry.space_group_name_H-M   'P 1'
#
loop_
_entity.id
_entity.type
_entity.pdbx_description
1 polymer ?
#
loop_
_entity_poly.entity_id
_entity_poly.type
_entity_poly.pdbx_seq_one_letter_code
_entity_poly.pdbx_strand_id
1 'polypeptide(L)'
;MNWIQSLYQTYDNCREFVGVTEVGSAALLLPLSHTTQNAHIEVTLDQNANLIAARVLSKEDQQTLVPCTEASGGRSGSKPTNHPLCDKLQYLAGDFLNFGGTVTSGFAKEPEEAHKNYLALLGDWQRKNPHPKIRIVLDYVKKARLVHDLVDQKIIPVFAGGSDSAEFLHEWADKESEPPPIFSALPAGNSPQDAFVRWVVAIPGDPEPHLWRDRSIWESWNEYYGSTQDFVGLCYVNGEETTLAEQHPAKLRHAADKAKLISANDGSGFTFRGRFTDNDGLQTCGVGFEVTQKAHNALRWLIARQGRRLGDQAIVSWALTGQSIPDALVATDDLFDEEDDFLNEGLNPGESSIA
;
A
#
# COMPACT_ATOMS: atom_id res chain seq x y z
N MET A 1 21.13 4.21 -17.43
CA MET A 1 19.73 3.93 -17.81
C MET A 1 18.91 5.21 -17.65
N ASN A 2 18.74 6.01 -18.72
CA ASN A 2 18.11 7.33 -18.62
C ASN A 2 16.70 7.29 -17.99
N TRP A 3 15.92 6.24 -18.28
CA TRP A 3 14.53 6.15 -17.82
C TRP A 3 14.37 5.97 -16.30
N ILE A 4 15.20 5.18 -15.60
CA ILE A 4 15.11 5.05 -14.12
C ILE A 4 15.46 6.38 -13.47
N GLN A 5 16.52 7.03 -13.94
CA GLN A 5 16.96 8.33 -13.45
C GLN A 5 15.88 9.39 -13.69
N SER A 6 15.25 9.39 -14.86
CA SER A 6 14.13 10.28 -15.20
C SER A 6 12.93 10.06 -14.28
N LEU A 7 12.55 8.79 -14.01
CA LEU A 7 11.46 8.47 -13.08
C LEU A 7 11.78 8.88 -11.64
N TYR A 8 13.02 8.66 -11.19
CA TYR A 8 13.51 9.13 -9.90
C TYR A 8 13.37 10.65 -9.77
N GLN A 9 13.85 11.42 -10.75
CA GLN A 9 13.72 12.87 -10.78
C GLN A 9 12.25 13.31 -10.84
N THR A 10 11.42 12.58 -11.58
CA THR A 10 9.98 12.88 -11.66
C THR A 10 9.30 12.74 -10.30
N TYR A 11 9.65 11.70 -9.54
CA TYR A 11 9.16 11.55 -8.16
C TYR A 11 9.50 12.77 -7.31
N ASP A 12 10.77 13.19 -7.31
CA ASP A 12 11.24 14.31 -6.49
C ASP A 12 10.58 15.64 -6.90
N ASN A 13 10.41 15.87 -8.21
CA ASN A 13 9.69 17.03 -8.74
C ASN A 13 8.19 17.03 -8.40
N CYS A 14 7.59 15.84 -8.25
CA CYS A 14 6.16 15.67 -7.98
C CYS A 14 5.86 15.35 -6.50
N ARG A 15 6.80 15.59 -5.59
CA ARG A 15 6.68 15.23 -4.16
C ARG A 15 5.45 15.80 -3.47
N GLU A 16 4.91 16.92 -3.96
CA GLU A 16 3.70 17.55 -3.42
C GLU A 16 2.44 16.69 -3.62
N PHE A 17 2.44 15.81 -4.64
CA PHE A 17 1.36 14.87 -4.92
C PHE A 17 1.43 13.59 -4.09
N VAL A 18 2.48 13.41 -3.28
CA VAL A 18 2.64 12.21 -2.45
C VAL A 18 1.50 12.10 -1.44
N GLY A 19 0.78 10.97 -1.50
CA GLY A 19 -0.36 10.70 -0.64
C GLY A 19 -1.61 11.53 -0.94
N VAL A 20 -1.61 12.29 -2.04
CA VAL A 20 -2.75 13.09 -2.50
C VAL A 20 -3.43 12.38 -3.65
N THR A 21 -4.75 12.20 -3.55
CA THR A 21 -5.58 11.70 -4.66
C THR A 21 -6.20 12.90 -5.37
N GLU A 22 -5.90 13.08 -6.66
CA GLU A 22 -6.54 14.11 -7.49
C GLU A 22 -8.04 13.79 -7.65
N VAL A 23 -8.90 14.81 -7.63
CA VAL A 23 -10.36 14.65 -7.78
C VAL A 23 -10.64 14.03 -9.15
N GLY A 24 -11.37 12.91 -9.17
CA GLY A 24 -11.69 12.18 -10.40
C GLY A 24 -10.58 11.28 -10.93
N SER A 25 -9.44 11.17 -10.24
CA SER A 25 -8.33 10.29 -10.60
C SER A 25 -8.11 9.20 -9.54
N ALA A 26 -7.87 7.97 -9.99
CA ALA A 26 -7.44 6.88 -9.11
C ALA A 26 -5.91 6.87 -8.91
N ALA A 27 -5.19 7.83 -9.49
CA ALA A 27 -3.73 7.88 -9.40
C ALA A 27 -3.28 8.38 -8.03
N LEU A 28 -2.43 7.58 -7.38
CA LEU A 28 -1.85 7.90 -6.08
C LEU A 28 -0.33 7.75 -6.16
N LEU A 29 0.39 8.85 -5.94
CA LEU A 29 1.84 8.80 -5.77
C LEU A 29 2.15 8.33 -4.36
N LEU A 30 2.73 7.14 -4.23
CA LEU A 30 2.97 6.52 -2.92
C LEU A 30 4.18 7.16 -2.23
N PRO A 31 4.15 7.35 -0.90
CA PRO A 31 5.35 7.62 -0.12
C PRO A 31 6.36 6.47 -0.26
N LEU A 32 7.62 6.76 0.07
CA LEU A 32 8.63 5.72 0.21
C LEU A 32 8.19 4.69 1.24
N SER A 33 8.54 3.42 1.02
CA SER A 33 8.27 2.31 1.94
C SER A 33 6.79 2.14 2.28
N HIS A 34 5.91 2.43 1.30
CA HIS A 34 4.47 2.24 1.41
C HIS A 34 3.91 1.49 0.21
N THR A 35 2.79 0.80 0.43
CA THR A 35 2.01 0.11 -0.58
C THR A 35 0.52 0.36 -0.35
N THR A 36 -0.33 -0.05 -1.27
CA THR A 36 -1.79 0.00 -1.11
C THR A 36 -2.35 -1.39 -0.85
N GLN A 37 -3.22 -1.48 0.15
CA GLN A 37 -3.97 -2.68 0.49
C GLN A 37 -5.45 -2.32 0.68
N ASN A 38 -6.34 -3.27 0.45
CA ASN A 38 -7.76 -3.09 0.77
C ASN A 38 -7.99 -3.53 2.22
N ALA A 39 -8.29 -2.57 3.09
CA ALA A 39 -8.76 -2.84 4.44
C ALA A 39 -10.26 -3.16 4.41
N HIS A 40 -10.66 -4.15 5.20
CA HIS A 40 -12.05 -4.60 5.30
C HIS A 40 -12.69 -4.11 6.61
N ILE A 41 -11.87 -3.90 7.65
CA ILE A 41 -12.30 -3.45 8.98
C ILE A 41 -11.49 -2.22 9.38
N GLU A 42 -12.17 -1.23 9.93
CA GLU A 42 -11.56 -0.07 10.58
C GLU A 42 -11.80 -0.14 12.08
N VAL A 43 -10.73 -0.08 12.87
CA VAL A 43 -10.77 -0.11 14.33
C VAL A 43 -10.36 1.25 14.87
N THR A 44 -11.22 1.85 15.69
CA THR A 44 -10.98 3.15 16.33
C THR A 44 -10.61 2.95 17.79
N LEU A 45 -9.45 3.48 18.17
CA LEU A 45 -8.91 3.42 19.53
C LEU A 45 -8.90 4.82 20.16
N ASP A 46 -9.06 4.88 21.48
CA ASP A 46 -8.82 6.10 22.25
C ASP A 46 -7.33 6.28 22.59
N GLN A 47 -7.00 7.43 23.19
CA GLN A 47 -5.64 7.76 23.64
C GLN A 47 -5.06 6.80 24.71
N ASN A 48 -5.89 5.95 25.33
CA ASN A 48 -5.52 4.96 26.35
C ASN A 48 -5.50 3.53 25.78
N ALA A 49 -5.50 3.40 24.44
CA ALA A 49 -5.52 2.13 23.74
C ALA A 49 -6.76 1.28 24.04
N ASN A 50 -7.91 1.89 24.32
CA ASN A 50 -9.19 1.19 24.42
C ASN A 50 -9.95 1.29 23.12
N LEU A 51 -10.70 0.24 22.79
CA LEU A 51 -11.63 0.25 21.66
C LEU A 51 -12.73 1.28 21.89
N ILE A 52 -12.93 2.17 20.92
CA ILE A 52 -14.10 3.05 20.84
C ILE A 52 -15.16 2.39 19.96
N ALA A 53 -14.77 1.99 18.75
CA ALA A 53 -15.67 1.44 17.75
C ALA A 53 -14.90 0.61 16.72
N ALA A 54 -15.62 -0.27 16.04
CA ALA A 54 -15.14 -0.92 14.83
C ALA A 54 -16.24 -0.86 13.76
N ARG A 55 -15.86 -0.83 12.48
CA ARG A 55 -16.81 -0.89 11.36
C ARG A 55 -16.25 -1.65 10.18
N VAL A 56 -17.15 -2.24 9.40
CA VAL A 56 -16.83 -2.80 8.08
C VAL A 56 -16.78 -1.69 7.04
N LEU A 57 -15.80 -1.75 6.13
CA LEU A 57 -15.60 -0.77 5.06
C LEU A 57 -16.29 -1.18 3.76
N SER A 58 -16.98 -0.24 3.12
CA SER A 58 -17.49 -0.41 1.75
C SER A 58 -16.32 -0.48 0.76
N LYS A 59 -16.55 -1.04 -0.44
CA LYS A 59 -15.49 -1.29 -1.44
C LYS A 59 -14.73 -0.01 -1.83
N GLU A 60 -15.42 1.11 -1.87
CA GLU A 60 -14.89 2.43 -2.22
C GLU A 60 -13.93 2.97 -1.14
N ASP A 61 -14.18 2.62 0.12
CA ASP A 61 -13.41 3.09 1.27
C ASP A 61 -12.22 2.18 1.62
N GLN A 62 -12.08 1.01 0.99
CA GLN A 62 -11.10 -0.01 1.41
C GLN A 62 -9.66 0.37 1.10
N GLN A 63 -9.42 1.12 0.02
CA GLN A 63 -8.06 1.43 -0.42
C GLN A 63 -7.33 2.20 0.70
N THR A 64 -6.32 1.55 1.25
CA THR A 64 -5.60 2.01 2.43
C THR A 64 -4.12 2.02 2.11
N LEU A 65 -3.47 3.15 2.43
CA LEU A 65 -2.03 3.27 2.35
C LEU A 65 -1.41 2.59 3.58
N VAL A 66 -0.48 1.67 3.34
CA VAL A 66 0.08 0.81 4.39
C VAL A 66 1.60 0.89 4.31
N PRO A 67 2.30 1.20 5.43
CA PRO A 67 3.74 1.04 5.52
C PRO A 67 4.17 -0.37 5.09
N CYS A 68 5.33 -0.52 4.48
CA CYS A 68 5.85 -1.83 4.12
C CYS A 68 7.38 -1.84 4.10
N THR A 69 7.95 -2.96 4.50
CA THR A 69 9.29 -3.37 4.09
C THR A 69 9.28 -3.89 2.66
N GLU A 70 10.42 -3.97 1.99
CA GLU A 70 10.60 -4.63 0.70
C GLU A 70 10.01 -6.05 0.69
N ALA A 71 10.35 -6.85 1.72
CA ALA A 71 9.82 -8.20 1.89
C ALA A 71 8.29 -8.24 2.08
N SER A 72 7.71 -7.34 2.88
CA SER A 72 6.25 -7.29 3.07
C SER A 72 5.51 -6.74 1.85
N GLY A 73 6.11 -5.81 1.09
CA GLY A 73 5.55 -5.28 -0.16
C GLY A 73 5.56 -6.30 -1.28
N GLY A 74 6.60 -7.15 -1.31
CA GLY A 74 6.77 -8.29 -2.22
C GLY A 74 6.20 -9.62 -1.71
N ARG A 75 5.51 -9.63 -0.56
CA ARG A 75 5.13 -10.87 0.15
C ARG A 75 4.38 -11.86 -0.74
N SER A 76 4.86 -13.09 -0.73
CA SER A 76 4.27 -14.26 -1.39
C SER A 76 4.73 -15.54 -0.69
N GLY A 77 4.18 -16.69 -1.08
CA GLY A 77 4.54 -17.98 -0.50
C GLY A 77 3.78 -18.35 0.77
N SER A 78 4.28 -19.36 1.50
CA SER A 78 3.60 -19.98 2.64
C SER A 78 3.83 -19.27 3.97
N LYS A 79 4.91 -18.48 4.10
CA LYS A 79 5.20 -17.62 5.26
C LYS A 79 5.31 -16.15 4.84
N PRO A 80 4.21 -15.48 4.45
CA PRO A 80 4.27 -14.08 4.05
C PRO A 80 4.71 -13.19 5.23
N THR A 81 5.59 -12.23 4.96
CA THR A 81 6.00 -11.20 5.93
C THR A 81 4.84 -10.25 6.23
N ASN A 82 4.63 -9.93 7.49
CA ASN A 82 3.61 -8.98 7.91
C ASN A 82 3.95 -7.56 7.47
N HIS A 83 2.92 -6.76 7.22
CA HIS A 83 3.04 -5.32 7.17
C HIS A 83 3.23 -4.75 8.60
N PRO A 84 3.85 -3.57 8.73
CA PRO A 84 4.22 -2.98 10.02
C PRO A 84 3.05 -2.56 10.89
N LEU A 85 1.97 -2.04 10.28
CA LEU A 85 0.91 -1.34 11.00
C LEU A 85 -0.45 -2.00 10.79
N CYS A 86 -0.91 -2.03 9.54
CA CYS A 86 -2.18 -2.59 9.12
C CYS A 86 -1.95 -3.93 8.44
N ASP A 87 -2.64 -5.00 8.87
CA ASP A 87 -2.54 -6.31 8.23
C ASP A 87 -3.78 -7.20 8.48
N LYS A 88 -3.71 -8.46 8.07
CA LYS A 88 -4.72 -9.49 8.36
C LYS A 88 -4.79 -9.84 9.84
N LEU A 89 -5.96 -10.29 10.29
CA LEU A 89 -6.21 -10.70 11.68
C LEU A 89 -5.19 -11.70 12.24
N GLN A 90 -4.73 -12.68 11.43
CA GLN A 90 -3.71 -13.65 11.88
C GLN A 90 -2.41 -13.00 12.41
N TYR A 91 -2.10 -11.78 12.00
CA TYR A 91 -0.93 -11.02 12.47
C TYR A 91 -1.30 -10.09 13.63
N LEU A 92 -2.49 -9.48 13.59
CA LEU A 92 -2.88 -8.41 14.51
C LEU A 92 -3.52 -8.92 15.80
N ALA A 93 -4.19 -10.07 15.77
CA ALA A 93 -4.96 -10.59 16.87
C ALA A 93 -4.22 -11.68 17.65
N GLY A 94 -3.86 -11.39 18.89
CA GLY A 94 -3.28 -12.40 19.80
C GLY A 94 -4.28 -13.47 20.25
N ASP A 95 -5.57 -13.21 20.11
CA ASP A 95 -6.69 -14.12 20.38
C ASP A 95 -7.19 -14.86 19.13
N PHE A 96 -6.52 -14.73 17.98
CA PHE A 96 -6.97 -15.30 16.70
C PHE A 96 -7.30 -16.79 16.77
N LEU A 97 -6.44 -17.58 17.41
CA LEU A 97 -6.59 -19.03 17.55
C LEU A 97 -7.72 -19.43 18.51
N ASN A 98 -8.05 -18.57 19.48
CA ASN A 98 -9.12 -18.82 20.45
C ASN A 98 -10.50 -18.85 19.77
N PHE A 99 -10.61 -18.27 18.57
CA PHE A 99 -11.81 -18.26 17.75
C PHE A 99 -11.72 -19.23 16.56
N GLY A 100 -10.88 -20.26 16.64
CA GLY A 100 -10.73 -21.25 15.56
C GLY A 100 -10.01 -20.72 14.31
N GLY A 101 -9.34 -19.56 14.42
CA GLY A 101 -8.62 -18.95 13.30
C GLY A 101 -7.54 -19.87 12.73
N THR A 102 -7.54 -20.05 11.41
CA THR A 102 -6.52 -20.84 10.71
C THR A 102 -5.45 -19.93 10.12
N VAL A 103 -4.19 -20.14 10.53
CA VAL A 103 -3.05 -19.38 10.02
C VAL A 103 -2.61 -19.87 8.64
N THR A 104 -1.87 -19.02 7.92
CA THR A 104 -1.25 -19.41 6.65
C THR A 104 -0.37 -20.66 6.83
N SER A 105 -0.36 -21.55 5.83
CA SER A 105 0.22 -22.91 5.92
C SER A 105 1.67 -22.96 6.42
N GLY A 106 2.49 -21.95 6.14
CA GLY A 106 3.86 -21.89 6.62
C GLY A 106 3.96 -21.72 8.14
N PHE A 107 2.98 -21.10 8.79
CA PHE A 107 2.90 -20.94 10.24
C PHE A 107 2.20 -22.11 10.94
N ALA A 108 1.71 -23.13 10.21
CA ALA A 108 0.92 -24.22 10.81
C ALA A 108 1.67 -24.99 11.93
N LYS A 109 3.01 -25.04 11.90
CA LYS A 109 3.83 -25.67 12.94
C LYS A 109 3.95 -24.82 14.21
N GLU A 110 3.91 -23.50 14.07
CA GLU A 110 3.94 -22.54 15.18
C GLU A 110 2.96 -21.39 14.88
N PRO A 111 1.65 -21.59 15.11
CA PRO A 111 0.63 -20.63 14.66
C PRO A 111 0.76 -19.23 15.27
N GLU A 112 1.35 -19.13 16.46
CA GLU A 112 1.61 -17.85 17.12
C GLU A 112 2.75 -17.04 16.46
N GLU A 113 3.59 -17.66 15.62
CA GLU A 113 4.76 -17.01 14.99
C GLU A 113 4.36 -15.77 14.21
N ALA A 114 3.21 -15.80 13.50
CA ALA A 114 2.70 -14.67 12.74
C ALA A 114 2.48 -13.43 13.63
N HIS A 115 1.75 -13.60 14.74
CA HIS A 115 1.48 -12.52 15.68
C HIS A 115 2.74 -12.06 16.43
N LYS A 116 3.61 -12.99 16.81
CA LYS A 116 4.91 -12.69 17.45
C LYS A 116 5.78 -11.82 16.55
N ASN A 117 5.87 -12.14 15.25
CA ASN A 117 6.64 -11.36 14.28
C ASN A 117 6.08 -9.94 14.12
N TYR A 118 4.75 -9.79 14.09
CA TYR A 118 4.10 -8.48 14.06
C TYR A 118 4.41 -7.65 15.30
N LEU A 119 4.25 -8.22 16.50
CA LEU A 119 4.55 -7.53 17.76
C LEU A 119 6.03 -7.14 17.87
N ALA A 120 6.95 -8.01 17.43
CA ALA A 120 8.38 -7.73 17.43
C ALA A 120 8.71 -6.54 16.53
N LEU A 121 8.14 -6.50 15.32
CA LEU A 121 8.35 -5.40 14.37
C LEU A 121 7.76 -4.08 14.90
N LEU A 122 6.49 -4.06 15.29
CA LEU A 122 5.82 -2.85 15.79
C LEU A 122 6.50 -2.35 17.08
N GLY A 123 6.97 -3.27 17.93
CA GLY A 123 7.72 -2.97 19.14
C GLY A 123 9.11 -2.39 18.88
N ASP A 124 9.87 -2.91 17.89
CA ASP A 124 11.16 -2.32 17.51
C ASP A 124 10.98 -0.95 16.86
N TRP A 125 9.98 -0.77 16.00
CA TRP A 125 9.62 0.53 15.43
C TRP A 125 9.33 1.54 16.54
N GLN A 126 8.41 1.23 17.45
CA GLN A 126 8.07 2.12 18.57
C GLN A 126 9.26 2.42 19.49
N ARG A 127 10.23 1.50 19.62
CA ARG A 127 11.42 1.69 20.44
C ARG A 127 12.45 2.60 19.77
N LYS A 128 12.75 2.37 18.49
CA LYS A 128 13.80 3.09 17.76
C LYS A 128 13.31 4.43 17.21
N ASN A 129 12.05 4.51 16.78
CA ASN A 129 11.45 5.77 16.36
C ASN A 129 10.02 5.94 16.94
N PRO A 130 9.90 6.44 18.18
CA PRO A 130 8.64 6.51 18.90
C PRO A 130 7.59 7.42 18.24
N HIS A 131 6.33 6.96 18.19
CA HIS A 131 5.21 7.81 17.77
C HIS A 131 3.98 7.57 18.66
N PRO A 132 3.25 8.62 19.12
CA PRO A 132 2.14 8.47 20.07
C PRO A 132 1.05 7.49 19.62
N LYS A 133 0.64 7.55 18.35
CA LYS A 133 -0.39 6.66 17.77
C LYS A 133 0.11 5.22 17.60
N ILE A 134 1.40 5.04 17.32
CA ILE A 134 2.00 3.70 17.18
C ILE A 134 2.08 3.01 18.54
N ARG A 135 2.45 3.76 19.60
CA ARG A 135 2.35 3.27 20.98
C ARG A 135 0.94 2.81 21.34
N ILE A 136 -0.08 3.60 20.99
CA ILE A 136 -1.49 3.26 21.28
C ILE A 136 -1.91 1.96 20.59
N VAL A 137 -1.59 1.80 19.29
CA VAL A 137 -1.87 0.56 18.56
C VAL A 137 -1.11 -0.62 19.19
N LEU A 138 0.18 -0.45 19.48
CA LEU A 138 0.99 -1.49 20.12
C LEU A 138 0.43 -1.92 21.48
N ASP A 139 0.03 -0.96 22.31
CA ASP A 139 -0.54 -1.21 23.62
C ASP A 139 -1.90 -1.92 23.54
N TYR A 140 -2.72 -1.60 22.53
CA TYR A 140 -3.98 -2.30 22.29
C TYR A 140 -3.75 -3.73 21.80
N VAL A 141 -2.89 -3.92 20.80
CA VAL A 141 -2.58 -5.25 20.24
C VAL A 141 -2.04 -6.18 21.34
N LYS A 142 -1.19 -5.67 22.24
CA LYS A 142 -0.68 -6.43 23.41
C LYS A 142 -1.77 -6.93 24.36
N LYS A 143 -2.98 -6.34 24.35
CA LYS A 143 -4.11 -6.84 25.15
C LYS A 143 -4.66 -8.17 24.62
N ALA A 144 -4.29 -8.57 23.40
CA ALA A 144 -4.67 -9.85 22.78
C ALA A 144 -6.19 -10.14 22.86
N ARG A 145 -7.00 -9.18 22.41
CA ARG A 145 -8.48 -9.23 22.49
C ARG A 145 -9.18 -8.67 21.24
N LEU A 146 -8.47 -8.56 20.12
CA LEU A 146 -8.98 -7.89 18.93
C LEU A 146 -10.16 -8.65 18.33
N VAL A 147 -10.08 -9.98 18.21
CA VAL A 147 -11.20 -10.76 17.64
C VAL A 147 -12.39 -10.70 18.59
N HIS A 148 -12.16 -10.87 19.89
CA HIS A 148 -13.21 -10.76 20.90
C HIS A 148 -13.94 -9.42 20.82
N ASP A 149 -13.20 -8.31 20.76
CA ASP A 149 -13.75 -6.97 20.61
C ASP A 149 -14.55 -6.80 19.30
N LEU A 150 -14.12 -7.41 18.20
CA LEU A 150 -14.83 -7.37 16.92
C LEU A 150 -16.11 -8.23 16.92
N VAL A 151 -16.12 -9.32 17.69
CA VAL A 151 -17.33 -10.14 17.91
C VAL A 151 -18.35 -9.38 18.76
N ASP A 152 -17.90 -8.74 19.86
CA ASP A 152 -18.77 -7.93 20.73
C ASP A 152 -19.41 -6.75 19.99
N GLN A 153 -18.65 -6.11 19.08
CA GLN A 153 -19.14 -5.06 18.18
C GLN A 153 -19.97 -5.58 17.00
N LYS A 154 -20.21 -6.89 16.91
CA LYS A 154 -20.96 -7.56 15.83
C LYS A 154 -20.37 -7.34 14.44
N ILE A 155 -19.06 -7.13 14.36
CA ILE A 155 -18.31 -6.97 13.10
C ILE A 155 -17.95 -8.33 12.53
N ILE A 156 -17.51 -9.24 13.39
CA ILE A 156 -17.14 -10.61 13.00
C ILE A 156 -18.22 -11.57 13.49
N PRO A 157 -18.93 -12.27 12.57
CA PRO A 157 -19.87 -13.30 12.94
C PRO A 157 -19.13 -14.57 13.39
N VAL A 158 -19.67 -15.22 14.41
CA VAL A 158 -19.15 -16.46 14.98
C VAL A 158 -20.24 -17.51 15.09
N PHE A 159 -19.86 -18.78 14.96
CA PHE A 159 -20.73 -19.90 15.31
C PHE A 159 -20.64 -20.15 16.82
N ALA A 160 -21.80 -20.21 17.49
CA ALA A 160 -21.89 -20.74 18.85
C ALA A 160 -21.84 -22.27 18.78
N GLY A 161 -20.63 -22.83 18.69
CA GLY A 161 -20.43 -24.27 18.71
C GLY A 161 -20.81 -24.87 20.06
N GLY A 162 -21.16 -26.17 20.08
CA GLY A 162 -21.46 -26.92 21.31
C GLY A 162 -20.25 -27.16 22.23
N SER A 163 -19.06 -26.67 21.88
CA SER A 163 -17.92 -26.48 22.78
C SER A 163 -17.90 -25.01 23.23
N ASP A 164 -17.50 -24.75 24.47
CA ASP A 164 -17.55 -23.45 25.16
C ASP A 164 -16.81 -22.25 24.50
N SER A 165 -16.38 -22.35 23.24
CA SER A 165 -15.66 -21.32 22.49
C SER A 165 -16.35 -20.99 21.17
N ALA A 166 -16.60 -19.69 20.95
CA ALA A 166 -17.10 -19.18 19.68
C ALA A 166 -16.03 -19.29 18.59
N GLU A 167 -16.41 -19.68 17.37
CA GLU A 167 -15.48 -19.84 16.24
C GLU A 167 -15.87 -18.96 15.05
N PHE A 168 -14.90 -18.53 14.23
CA PHE A 168 -15.17 -17.75 13.02
C PHE A 168 -16.21 -18.44 12.12
N LEU A 169 -17.24 -17.69 11.71
CA LEU A 169 -18.16 -18.18 10.70
C LEU A 169 -17.52 -18.02 9.31
N HIS A 170 -17.06 -19.13 8.71
CA HIS A 170 -16.32 -19.08 7.45
C HIS A 170 -17.17 -18.77 6.21
N GLU A 171 -18.44 -19.18 6.23
CA GLU A 171 -19.38 -19.00 5.13
C GLU A 171 -20.77 -18.63 5.64
N TRP A 172 -21.50 -17.86 4.84
CA TRP A 172 -22.89 -17.53 5.11
C TRP A 172 -23.80 -18.49 4.35
N ALA A 173 -24.39 -19.46 5.06
CA ALA A 173 -25.23 -20.49 4.48
C ALA A 173 -26.71 -20.09 4.38
N ASP A 174 -27.16 -19.11 5.18
CA ASP A 174 -28.55 -18.67 5.19
C ASP A 174 -28.85 -17.85 3.93
N LYS A 175 -29.81 -18.35 3.14
CA LYS A 175 -30.26 -17.72 1.89
C LYS A 175 -31.47 -16.80 2.09
N GLU A 176 -32.09 -16.84 3.26
CA GLU A 176 -33.30 -16.09 3.57
C GLU A 176 -33.00 -14.74 4.23
N SER A 177 -31.83 -14.62 4.89
CA SER A 177 -31.40 -13.39 5.55
C SER A 177 -30.19 -12.73 4.86
N GLU A 178 -30.08 -11.41 5.02
CA GLU A 178 -28.96 -10.64 4.48
C GLU A 178 -27.66 -11.00 5.23
N PRO A 179 -26.56 -11.31 4.51
CA PRO A 179 -25.30 -11.67 5.14
C PRO A 179 -24.71 -10.49 5.93
N PRO A 180 -24.00 -10.74 7.04
CA PRO A 180 -23.22 -9.72 7.73
C PRO A 180 -22.30 -8.95 6.76
N PRO A 181 -22.16 -7.61 6.91
CA PRO A 181 -21.44 -6.77 5.94
C PRO A 181 -20.01 -7.23 5.63
N ILE A 182 -19.34 -7.91 6.57
CA ILE A 182 -17.97 -8.38 6.38
C ILE A 182 -17.84 -9.36 5.19
N PHE A 183 -18.87 -10.17 4.90
CA PHE A 183 -18.85 -11.11 3.78
C PHE A 183 -18.85 -10.40 2.42
N SER A 184 -19.56 -9.27 2.30
CA SER A 184 -19.57 -8.47 1.06
C SER A 184 -18.30 -7.60 0.94
N ALA A 185 -17.72 -7.18 2.06
CA ALA A 185 -16.48 -6.42 2.09
C ALA A 185 -15.25 -7.23 1.61
N LEU A 186 -15.24 -8.55 1.83
CA LEU A 186 -14.14 -9.42 1.43
C LEU A 186 -14.14 -9.78 -0.07
N PRO A 187 -12.99 -10.18 -0.65
CA PRO A 187 -12.96 -10.84 -1.95
C PRO A 187 -13.68 -12.20 -1.93
N ALA A 188 -14.20 -12.63 -3.07
CA ALA A 188 -14.83 -13.95 -3.20
C ALA A 188 -13.85 -15.08 -2.82
N GLY A 189 -14.33 -16.03 -2.00
CA GLY A 189 -13.53 -17.16 -1.51
C GLY A 189 -12.74 -16.88 -0.23
N ASN A 190 -12.72 -15.64 0.25
CA ASN A 190 -12.15 -15.30 1.55
C ASN A 190 -13.22 -15.40 2.65
N SER A 191 -12.76 -15.62 3.89
CA SER A 191 -13.62 -15.69 5.08
C SER A 191 -13.36 -14.52 6.03
N PRO A 192 -14.24 -14.24 7.01
CA PRO A 192 -14.05 -13.16 8.00
C PRO A 192 -12.68 -13.17 8.70
N GLN A 193 -12.06 -14.34 8.90
CA GLN A 193 -10.71 -14.45 9.49
C GLN A 193 -9.61 -13.82 8.60
N ASP A 194 -9.85 -13.69 7.30
CA ASP A 194 -8.93 -13.10 6.31
C ASP A 194 -9.01 -11.57 6.26
N ALA A 195 -9.85 -10.96 7.11
CA ALA A 195 -10.06 -9.53 7.14
C ALA A 195 -8.74 -8.77 7.40
N PHE A 196 -8.55 -7.70 6.64
CA PHE A 196 -7.40 -6.80 6.74
C PHE A 196 -7.87 -5.58 7.52
N VAL A 197 -7.18 -5.22 8.59
CA VAL A 197 -7.61 -4.18 9.52
C VAL A 197 -6.76 -2.93 9.35
N ARG A 198 -7.40 -1.77 9.39
CA ARG A 198 -6.75 -0.46 9.53
C ARG A 198 -7.12 0.21 10.84
N TRP A 199 -6.25 1.12 11.28
CA TRP A 199 -6.35 1.76 12.59
C TRP A 199 -6.71 3.24 12.49
N VAL A 200 -7.60 3.68 13.38
CA VAL A 200 -7.88 5.07 13.70
C VAL A 200 -7.55 5.27 15.18
N VAL A 201 -6.87 6.36 15.52
CA VAL A 201 -6.54 6.69 16.92
C VAL A 201 -7.05 8.09 17.20
N ALA A 202 -8.10 8.17 18.02
CA ALA A 202 -8.74 9.42 18.40
C ALA A 202 -8.04 10.01 19.64
N ILE A 203 -7.22 11.04 19.41
CA ILE A 203 -6.59 11.84 20.46
C ILE A 203 -7.25 13.23 20.45
N PRO A 204 -7.73 13.75 21.60
CA PRO A 204 -8.26 15.11 21.67
C PRO A 204 -7.27 16.15 21.15
N GLY A 205 -7.70 16.95 20.18
CA GLY A 205 -6.88 18.00 19.56
C GLY A 205 -5.97 17.54 18.42
N ASP A 206 -5.90 16.25 18.13
CA ASP A 206 -5.19 15.73 16.95
C ASP A 206 -6.05 15.89 15.68
N PRO A 207 -5.56 16.59 14.64
CA PRO A 207 -6.36 16.89 13.45
C PRO A 207 -6.53 15.70 12.50
N GLU A 208 -5.68 14.66 12.58
CA GLU A 208 -5.70 13.54 11.63
C GLU A 208 -5.71 12.18 12.37
N PRO A 209 -6.86 11.68 12.80
CA PRO A 209 -6.94 10.43 13.55
C PRO A 209 -6.70 9.18 12.68
N HIS A 210 -6.70 9.29 11.35
CA HIS A 210 -6.59 8.15 10.44
C HIS A 210 -5.11 7.85 10.13
N LEU A 211 -4.58 6.75 10.66
CA LEU A 211 -3.14 6.48 10.60
C LEU A 211 -2.59 6.29 9.18
N TRP A 212 -3.43 5.90 8.22
CA TRP A 212 -3.04 5.75 6.82
C TRP A 212 -2.97 7.08 6.06
N ARG A 213 -3.44 8.19 6.64
CA ARG A 213 -3.36 9.56 6.10
C ARG A 213 -2.36 10.42 6.84
N ASP A 214 -1.87 9.95 7.99
CA ASP A 214 -0.99 10.70 8.88
C ASP A 214 0.46 10.73 8.37
N ARG A 215 0.90 11.90 7.90
CA ARG A 215 2.25 12.10 7.37
C ARG A 215 3.35 11.89 8.41
N SER A 216 3.10 12.20 9.70
CA SER A 216 4.13 12.00 10.74
C SER A 216 4.39 10.51 11.00
N ILE A 217 3.39 9.64 10.74
CA ILE A 217 3.58 8.19 10.77
C ILE A 217 4.41 7.72 9.58
N TRP A 218 4.19 8.28 8.39
CA TRP A 218 4.97 7.92 7.20
C TRP A 218 6.44 8.28 7.39
N GLU A 219 6.71 9.48 7.90
CA GLU A 219 8.05 9.95 8.23
C GLU A 219 8.68 9.06 9.31
N SER A 220 7.95 8.76 10.37
CA SER A 220 8.43 7.90 11.45
C SER A 220 8.80 6.50 10.96
N TRP A 221 7.97 5.91 10.10
CA TRP A 221 8.24 4.61 9.48
C TRP A 221 9.47 4.66 8.57
N ASN A 222 9.58 5.69 7.73
CA ASN A 222 10.68 5.82 6.78
C ASN A 222 12.03 5.95 7.47
N GLU A 223 12.10 6.74 8.54
CA GLU A 223 13.32 6.88 9.34
C GLU A 223 13.68 5.57 10.05
N TYR A 224 12.70 4.91 10.68
CA TYR A 224 12.94 3.61 11.31
C TYR A 224 13.40 2.57 10.30
N TYR A 225 12.66 2.37 9.22
CA TYR A 225 12.97 1.32 8.25
C TYR A 225 14.29 1.63 7.53
N GLY A 226 14.56 2.89 7.19
CA GLY A 226 15.86 3.33 6.67
C GLY A 226 17.02 2.98 7.62
N SER A 227 16.83 3.12 8.93
CA SER A 227 17.84 2.76 9.94
C SER A 227 18.09 1.24 10.08
N THR A 228 17.17 0.40 9.60
CA THR A 228 17.32 -1.07 9.63
C THR A 228 18.11 -1.61 8.45
N GLN A 229 18.36 -0.77 7.44
CA GLN A 229 19.05 -1.17 6.24
C GLN A 229 20.58 -1.05 6.43
N ASP A 230 21.32 -2.11 6.12
CA ASP A 230 22.75 -2.20 6.42
C ASP A 230 23.63 -2.47 5.19
N PHE A 231 23.03 -2.84 4.05
CA PHE A 231 23.77 -3.15 2.83
C PHE A 231 24.02 -1.91 1.96
N VAL A 232 25.23 -1.37 2.05
CA VAL A 232 25.68 -0.18 1.30
C VAL A 232 26.51 -0.58 0.07
N GLY A 233 26.28 0.09 -1.05
CA GLY A 233 27.06 -0.06 -2.26
C GLY A 233 26.80 1.05 -3.28
N LEU A 234 27.46 0.95 -4.44
CA LEU A 234 27.29 1.91 -5.52
C LEU A 234 25.92 1.73 -6.20
N CYS A 235 25.11 2.79 -6.24
CA CYS A 235 23.91 2.81 -7.07
C CYS A 235 24.26 3.15 -8.53
N TYR A 236 23.97 2.24 -9.44
CA TYR A 236 24.33 2.37 -10.86
C TYR A 236 23.45 3.36 -11.64
N VAL A 237 22.43 3.93 -10.99
CA VAL A 237 21.49 4.89 -11.60
C VAL A 237 21.98 6.32 -11.40
N ASN A 238 22.39 6.69 -10.18
CA ASN A 238 22.83 8.04 -9.85
C ASN A 238 24.35 8.13 -9.59
N GLY A 239 25.05 7.01 -9.44
CA GLY A 239 26.50 6.96 -9.21
C GLY A 239 26.92 7.22 -7.76
N GLU A 240 25.99 7.17 -6.81
CA GLU A 240 26.25 7.45 -5.38
C GLU A 240 26.39 6.15 -4.57
N GLU A 241 27.26 6.15 -3.54
CA GLU A 241 27.25 5.09 -2.53
C GLU A 241 26.07 5.30 -1.57
N THR A 242 25.20 4.31 -1.48
CA THR A 242 23.96 4.37 -0.70
C THR A 242 23.51 2.96 -0.32
N THR A 243 22.50 2.85 0.52
CA THR A 243 21.81 1.59 0.79
C THR A 243 21.22 1.03 -0.50
N LEU A 244 21.56 -0.20 -0.85
CA LEU A 244 21.02 -0.87 -2.04
C LEU A 244 19.72 -1.60 -1.71
N ALA A 245 18.82 -1.65 -2.69
CA ALA A 245 17.56 -2.38 -2.57
C ALA A 245 17.82 -3.90 -2.56
N GLU A 246 17.15 -4.61 -1.65
CA GLU A 246 17.08 -6.07 -1.68
C GLU A 246 16.06 -6.55 -2.71
N GLN A 247 14.96 -5.81 -2.89
CA GLN A 247 13.89 -6.16 -3.83
C GLN A 247 13.30 -4.96 -4.54
N HIS A 248 13.07 -5.12 -5.83
CA HIS A 248 12.37 -4.11 -6.63
C HIS A 248 10.84 -4.25 -6.54
N PRO A 249 10.09 -3.13 -6.46
CA PRO A 249 8.64 -3.15 -6.42
C PRO A 249 7.99 -3.79 -7.65
N ALA A 250 6.92 -4.54 -7.44
CA ALA A 250 6.05 -5.06 -8.51
C ALA A 250 4.83 -4.15 -8.74
N LYS A 251 3.73 -4.68 -9.32
CA LYS A 251 2.43 -3.99 -9.47
C LYS A 251 2.46 -2.70 -10.30
N LEU A 252 3.28 -2.67 -11.35
CA LEU A 252 3.45 -1.46 -12.16
C LEU A 252 2.23 -1.17 -13.02
N ARG A 253 1.68 -2.19 -13.69
CA ARG A 253 0.51 -2.02 -14.57
C ARG A 253 -0.80 -2.09 -13.79
N HIS A 254 -0.94 -2.99 -12.82
CA HIS A 254 -2.15 -3.11 -12.00
C HIS A 254 -1.85 -3.88 -10.71
N ALA A 255 -2.81 -3.92 -9.77
CA ALA A 255 -2.61 -4.53 -8.44
C ALA A 255 -2.24 -6.02 -8.46
N ALA A 256 -2.71 -6.76 -9.48
CA ALA A 256 -2.39 -8.17 -9.68
C ALA A 256 -1.08 -8.41 -10.47
N ASP A 257 -0.47 -7.36 -11.03
CA ASP A 257 0.76 -7.48 -11.81
C ASP A 257 1.95 -7.83 -10.92
N LYS A 258 2.67 -8.90 -11.27
CA LYS A 258 3.84 -9.40 -10.55
C LYS A 258 5.15 -9.15 -11.28
N ALA A 259 5.11 -8.57 -12.48
CA ALA A 259 6.30 -8.19 -13.21
C ALA A 259 7.10 -7.13 -12.42
N LYS A 260 8.43 -7.23 -12.50
CA LYS A 260 9.39 -6.27 -11.94
C LYS A 260 10.26 -5.77 -13.09
N LEU A 261 10.69 -4.50 -13.04
CA LEU A 261 11.62 -3.96 -14.04
C LEU A 261 13.02 -4.52 -13.87
N ILE A 262 13.40 -4.76 -12.61
CA ILE A 262 14.67 -5.38 -12.24
C ILE A 262 14.33 -6.56 -11.33
N SER A 263 14.83 -7.74 -11.67
CA SER A 263 14.73 -8.92 -10.83
C SER A 263 15.90 -9.85 -11.09
N ALA A 264 16.47 -10.39 -10.01
CA ALA A 264 17.37 -11.53 -10.05
C ALA A 264 16.69 -12.67 -9.27
N ASN A 265 16.64 -13.87 -9.85
CA ASN A 265 16.08 -15.04 -9.19
C ASN A 265 16.80 -16.33 -9.57
N ASP A 266 17.97 -16.24 -10.20
CA ASP A 266 18.58 -17.40 -10.83
C ASP A 266 19.67 -18.08 -9.97
N GLY A 267 19.20 -18.88 -9.02
CA GLY A 267 20.04 -19.80 -8.26
C GLY A 267 20.29 -21.15 -8.94
N SER A 268 19.77 -21.44 -10.14
CA SER A 268 19.77 -22.82 -10.69
C SER A 268 19.99 -22.96 -12.20
N GLY A 269 19.88 -21.89 -13.00
CA GLY A 269 19.80 -21.87 -14.46
C GLY A 269 21.00 -21.28 -15.20
N PHE A 270 22.14 -21.06 -14.54
CA PHE A 270 23.39 -20.58 -15.14
C PHE A 270 23.35 -19.18 -15.80
N THR A 271 22.31 -18.36 -15.60
CA THR A 271 22.20 -17.02 -16.21
C THR A 271 23.35 -16.09 -15.76
N PHE A 272 23.80 -16.22 -14.51
CA PHE A 272 24.96 -15.48 -13.97
C PHE A 272 25.90 -16.32 -13.07
N ARG A 273 25.57 -17.58 -12.76
CA ARG A 273 26.43 -18.48 -11.98
C ARG A 273 27.80 -18.63 -12.63
N GLY A 274 28.85 -18.33 -11.87
CA GLY A 274 30.26 -18.41 -12.30
C GLY A 274 30.84 -17.10 -12.81
N ARG A 275 30.03 -16.06 -13.04
CA ARG A 275 30.50 -14.69 -13.28
C ARG A 275 30.44 -13.82 -12.03
N PHE A 276 29.39 -13.99 -11.25
CA PHE A 276 29.17 -13.27 -10.00
C PHE A 276 29.02 -14.27 -8.85
N THR A 277 29.40 -13.83 -7.64
CA THR A 277 29.39 -14.67 -6.43
C THR A 277 28.11 -14.54 -5.62
N ASP A 278 27.31 -13.51 -5.89
CA ASP A 278 26.01 -13.29 -5.24
C ASP A 278 24.85 -13.86 -6.06
N ASN A 279 23.79 -14.28 -5.38
CA ASN A 279 22.57 -14.79 -6.01
C ASN A 279 21.54 -13.68 -6.29
N ASP A 280 21.77 -12.49 -5.75
CA ASP A 280 20.82 -11.38 -5.72
C ASP A 280 21.07 -10.37 -6.86
N GLY A 281 22.11 -10.58 -7.67
CA GLY A 281 22.44 -9.77 -8.85
C GLY A 281 23.00 -8.37 -8.53
N LEU A 282 23.31 -8.10 -7.27
CA LEU A 282 23.83 -6.83 -6.75
C LEU A 282 25.22 -6.52 -7.33
N GLN A 283 26.05 -7.53 -7.61
CA GLN A 283 27.33 -7.31 -8.32
C GLN A 283 27.14 -6.89 -9.79
N THR A 284 25.97 -7.18 -10.38
CA THR A 284 25.66 -6.81 -11.77
C THR A 284 24.99 -5.44 -11.85
N CYS A 285 23.99 -5.19 -11.00
CA CYS A 285 23.14 -4.01 -11.08
C CYS A 285 22.66 -3.59 -9.68
N GLY A 286 23.56 -3.01 -8.89
CA GLY A 286 23.21 -2.38 -7.62
C GLY A 286 22.37 -1.12 -7.85
N VAL A 287 21.15 -1.07 -7.31
CA VAL A 287 20.29 0.12 -7.37
C VAL A 287 19.92 0.53 -5.95
N GLY A 288 20.08 1.82 -5.65
CA GLY A 288 19.76 2.38 -4.35
C GLY A 288 18.30 2.14 -3.97
N PHE A 289 18.08 1.88 -2.69
CA PHE A 289 16.76 1.63 -2.10
C PHE A 289 15.76 2.74 -2.43
N GLU A 290 16.11 4.00 -2.14
CA GLU A 290 15.23 5.11 -2.48
C GLU A 290 15.04 5.26 -3.98
N VAL A 291 16.12 5.09 -4.76
CA VAL A 291 16.07 5.24 -6.22
C VAL A 291 15.06 4.29 -6.84
N THR A 292 15.10 3.01 -6.47
CA THR A 292 14.14 2.05 -6.99
C THR A 292 12.71 2.37 -6.53
N GLN A 293 12.51 2.74 -5.26
CA GLN A 293 11.17 3.02 -4.76
C GLN A 293 10.53 4.23 -5.45
N LYS A 294 11.27 5.35 -5.53
CA LYS A 294 10.83 6.56 -6.22
C LYS A 294 10.51 6.28 -7.68
N ALA A 295 11.41 5.60 -8.39
CA ALA A 295 11.22 5.33 -9.82
C ALA A 295 9.98 4.45 -10.08
N HIS A 296 9.77 3.39 -9.30
CA HIS A 296 8.62 2.51 -9.48
C HIS A 296 7.30 3.18 -9.06
N ASN A 297 7.31 3.97 -7.99
CA ASN A 297 6.14 4.73 -7.54
C ASN A 297 5.74 5.80 -8.58
N ALA A 298 6.71 6.54 -9.11
CA ALA A 298 6.48 7.51 -10.18
C ALA A 298 5.91 6.83 -11.43
N LEU A 299 6.48 5.70 -11.87
CA LEU A 299 5.99 5.00 -13.06
C LEU A 299 4.55 4.50 -12.88
N ARG A 300 4.24 3.89 -11.73
CA ARG A 300 2.87 3.43 -11.42
C ARG A 300 1.89 4.60 -11.41
N TRP A 301 2.27 5.71 -10.77
CA TRP A 301 1.46 6.92 -10.71
C TRP A 301 1.23 7.51 -12.11
N LEU A 302 2.28 7.65 -12.94
CA LEU A 302 2.18 8.13 -14.31
C LEU A 302 1.27 7.23 -15.17
N ILE A 303 1.42 5.91 -15.07
CA ILE A 303 0.54 4.96 -15.79
C ILE A 303 -0.92 5.14 -15.37
N ALA A 304 -1.20 5.35 -14.09
CA ALA A 304 -2.55 5.54 -13.59
C ALA A 304 -3.12 6.93 -13.94
N ARG A 305 -2.27 7.97 -13.95
CA ARG A 305 -2.66 9.36 -14.17
C ARG A 305 -2.92 9.68 -15.64
N GLN A 306 -2.04 9.21 -16.53
CA GLN A 306 -2.04 9.59 -17.95
C GLN A 306 -1.61 8.45 -18.89
N GLY A 307 -1.39 7.24 -18.36
CA GLY A 307 -1.01 6.09 -19.18
C GLY A 307 -2.16 5.61 -20.06
N ARG A 308 -1.81 5.17 -21.27
CA ARG A 308 -2.72 4.53 -22.21
C ARG A 308 -2.46 3.03 -22.23
N ARG A 309 -3.54 2.23 -22.30
CA ARG A 309 -3.46 0.76 -22.33
C ARG A 309 -3.91 0.21 -23.66
N LEU A 310 -3.10 -0.66 -24.22
CA LEU A 310 -3.41 -1.45 -25.42
C LEU A 310 -3.27 -2.92 -25.04
N GLY A 311 -4.37 -3.53 -24.59
CA GLY A 311 -4.33 -4.84 -23.95
C GLY A 311 -3.45 -4.82 -22.69
N ASP A 312 -2.43 -5.70 -22.66
CA ASP A 312 -1.49 -5.83 -21.54
C ASP A 312 -0.33 -4.81 -21.57
N GLN A 313 -0.20 -4.06 -22.67
CA GLN A 313 0.83 -3.03 -22.84
C GLN A 313 0.34 -1.71 -22.23
N ALA A 314 1.20 -1.08 -21.42
CA ALA A 314 1.01 0.28 -20.94
C ALA A 314 2.05 1.20 -21.59
N ILE A 315 1.60 2.30 -22.17
CA ILE A 315 2.44 3.33 -22.78
C ILE A 315 2.17 4.63 -22.02
N VAL A 316 3.25 5.33 -21.64
CA VAL A 316 3.15 6.63 -20.99
C VAL A 316 4.26 7.56 -21.49
N SER A 317 3.89 8.78 -21.82
CA SER A 317 4.77 9.93 -22.06
C SER A 317 4.55 10.91 -20.92
N TRP A 318 5.58 11.65 -20.48
CA TRP A 318 5.45 12.64 -19.40
C TRP A 318 6.56 13.70 -19.47
N ALA A 319 6.30 14.86 -18.88
CA ALA A 319 7.33 15.85 -18.56
C ALA A 319 7.91 15.55 -17.17
N LEU A 320 9.23 15.69 -17.00
CA LEU A 320 9.91 15.46 -15.70
C LEU A 320 9.35 16.33 -14.57
N THR A 321 8.76 17.47 -14.90
CA THR A 321 8.12 18.41 -13.96
C THR A 321 6.74 17.94 -13.50
N GLY A 322 6.17 16.89 -14.10
CA GLY A 322 4.80 16.44 -13.83
C GLY A 322 3.71 17.29 -14.45
N GLN A 323 4.06 18.29 -15.26
CA GLN A 323 3.12 19.12 -16.01
C GLN A 323 2.34 18.29 -17.04
N SER A 324 1.11 18.72 -17.31
CA SER A 324 0.29 18.18 -18.39
C SER A 324 1.03 18.32 -19.71
N ILE A 325 0.99 17.25 -20.50
CA ILE A 325 1.51 17.24 -21.86
C ILE A 325 0.36 16.91 -22.82
N PRO A 326 0.46 17.31 -24.10
CA PRO A 326 -0.50 16.86 -25.11
C PRO A 326 -0.58 15.34 -25.16
N ASP A 327 -1.77 14.80 -25.43
CA ASP A 327 -1.93 13.36 -25.61
C ASP A 327 -1.17 12.91 -26.85
N ALA A 328 -0.13 12.11 -26.64
CA ALA A 328 0.75 11.63 -27.70
C ALA A 328 0.08 10.66 -28.69
N LEU A 329 -1.15 10.19 -28.38
CA LEU A 329 -1.92 9.29 -29.24
C LEU A 329 -3.10 9.96 -29.95
N VAL A 330 -3.34 11.25 -29.69
CA VAL A 330 -4.37 12.03 -30.38
C VAL A 330 -3.85 12.49 -31.74
N ALA A 331 -4.73 12.60 -32.73
CA ALA A 331 -4.33 13.03 -34.06
C ALA A 331 -3.80 14.47 -34.00
N THR A 332 -2.82 14.80 -34.84
CA THR A 332 -2.24 16.15 -34.87
C THR A 332 -3.30 17.23 -35.06
N ASP A 333 -4.33 16.97 -35.88
CA ASP A 333 -5.40 17.92 -36.18
C ASP A 333 -6.24 18.23 -34.91
N ASP A 334 -6.56 17.21 -34.12
CA ASP A 334 -7.33 17.34 -32.87
C ASP A 334 -6.56 18.12 -31.77
N LEU A 335 -5.24 18.32 -31.91
CA LEU A 335 -4.44 19.10 -30.97
C LEU A 335 -4.57 20.62 -31.19
N PHE A 336 -5.11 21.06 -32.33
CA PHE A 336 -5.21 22.47 -32.70
C PHE A 336 -6.65 23.01 -32.69
N ASP A 337 -7.67 22.17 -32.53
CA ASP A 337 -9.08 22.58 -32.56
C ASP A 337 -9.55 23.30 -31.26
N GLU A 338 -8.72 23.40 -30.22
CA GLU A 338 -9.03 24.16 -28.99
C GLU A 338 -8.69 25.67 -29.08
N GLU A 339 -8.17 26.19 -30.20
CA GLU A 339 -7.83 27.62 -30.37
C GLU A 339 -8.93 28.51 -31.00
N ASP A 340 -10.09 27.96 -31.37
CA ASP A 340 -11.14 28.74 -32.06
C ASP A 340 -12.05 29.59 -31.15
N ASP A 341 -11.97 29.41 -29.82
CA ASP A 341 -12.73 30.25 -28.87
C ASP A 341 -12.09 31.63 -28.63
N PHE A 342 -10.81 31.83 -28.98
CA PHE A 342 -10.14 33.13 -28.82
C PHE A 342 -10.37 34.09 -29.99
N LEU A 343 -10.83 33.60 -31.16
CA LEU A 343 -11.03 34.41 -32.36
C LEU A 343 -12.49 34.86 -32.58
N ASN A 344 -13.45 34.31 -31.82
CA ASN A 344 -14.87 34.64 -31.96
C ASN A 344 -15.41 35.75 -31.04
N GLU A 345 -14.62 36.30 -30.11
CA GLU A 345 -15.03 37.49 -29.31
C GLU A 345 -14.74 38.84 -30.00
N GLY A 346 -14.17 38.86 -31.22
CA GLY A 346 -13.68 40.07 -31.86
C GLY A 346 -14.58 40.76 -32.90
N LEU A 347 -15.73 40.19 -33.27
CA LEU A 347 -16.58 40.76 -34.34
C LEU A 347 -18.04 40.88 -33.92
N ASN A 348 -18.29 41.80 -32.99
CA ASN A 348 -19.61 42.37 -32.75
C ASN A 348 -19.67 43.74 -33.43
N PRO A 349 -20.17 43.89 -34.68
CA PRO A 349 -20.39 45.19 -35.28
C PRO A 349 -21.61 45.82 -34.62
N GLY A 350 -21.35 46.51 -33.50
CA GLY A 350 -22.32 47.31 -32.79
C GLY A 350 -22.91 48.39 -33.69
N GLU A 351 -24.24 48.46 -33.64
CA GLU A 351 -25.12 49.44 -34.23
C GLU A 351 -24.57 50.88 -34.14
N SER A 352 -24.42 51.50 -35.31
CA SER A 352 -24.26 52.95 -35.45
C SER A 352 -25.66 53.59 -35.38
N SER A 353 -26.01 54.18 -34.24
CA SER A 353 -27.08 55.19 -34.17
C SER A 353 -26.53 56.52 -33.65
N ILE A 354 -26.21 57.44 -34.57
CA ILE A 354 -26.24 58.88 -34.31
C ILE A 354 -26.69 59.59 -35.59
N ALA A 355 -27.99 59.89 -35.67
CA ALA A 355 -28.58 61.16 -36.12
C ALA A 355 -30.10 61.12 -35.90
#